data_AF-A0A9E2R591-F1
#
_entry.id   AF-A0A9E2R591-F1
#
_cell.length_a   1.000
_cell.length_b   1.000
_cell.length_c   1.000
_cell.angle_alpha   90.00
_cell.angle_beta   90.00
_cell.angle_gamma   90.00
#
_symmetry.space_group_name_H-M   'P 1'
#
loop_
_entity.id
_entity.type
_entity.pdbx_description
1 polymer ?
#
loop_
_entity_poly.entity_id
_entity_poly.type
_entity_poly.pdbx_seq_one_letter_code
_entity_poly.pdbx_strand_id
1 'polypeptide(L)'
;MRITKIYSHLNGLEFLLVHRKHLWTEVQAVIRSVDAVACKTKVSEEKTMKGKLLFSPKDFNRSFQQLLEANRWSESRVNYWVTAEE
;
A
#
# COMPACT_ATOMS: atom_id res chain seq x y z
N MET A 1 -8.17 -7.03 -3.06
CA MET A 1 -6.93 -7.85 -3.24
C MET A 1 -6.83 -8.91 -2.14
N ARG A 2 -5.77 -9.76 -2.12
CA ARG A 2 -5.54 -10.75 -1.05
C ARG A 2 -4.14 -10.63 -0.43
N ILE A 3 -4.05 -10.80 0.87
CA ILE A 3 -2.77 -10.93 1.58
C ILE A 3 -2.27 -12.36 1.41
N THR A 4 -1.09 -12.53 0.83
CA THR A 4 -0.51 -13.87 0.57
C THR A 4 0.60 -14.22 1.56
N LYS A 5 1.34 -13.22 2.05
CA LYS A 5 2.46 -13.37 2.97
C LYS A 5 2.48 -12.17 3.92
N ILE A 6 2.99 -12.39 5.13
CA ILE A 6 3.21 -11.38 6.16
C ILE A 6 4.59 -11.64 6.75
N TYR A 7 5.37 -10.58 6.95
CA TYR A 7 6.66 -10.61 7.63
C TYR A 7 6.62 -9.58 8.76
N SER A 8 6.93 -10.01 9.99
CA SER A 8 6.97 -9.13 11.17
C SER A 8 8.42 -8.81 11.50
N HIS A 9 8.89 -7.62 11.12
CA HIS A 9 10.21 -7.15 11.49
C HIS A 9 10.18 -6.60 12.93
N LEU A 10 11.11 -7.04 13.78
CA LEU A 10 11.22 -6.62 15.18
C LEU A 10 9.89 -6.69 15.95
N ASN A 11 9.08 -7.72 15.69
CA ASN A 11 7.75 -7.92 16.29
C ASN A 11 6.77 -6.75 16.06
N GLY A 12 6.90 -6.02 14.95
CA GLY A 12 6.04 -4.88 14.63
C GLY A 12 4.56 -5.26 14.47
N LEU A 13 4.26 -6.45 13.94
CA LEU A 13 2.88 -6.94 13.86
C LEU A 13 2.30 -7.17 15.25
N GLU A 14 3.06 -7.82 16.13
CA GLU A 14 2.66 -8.11 17.51
C GLU A 14 2.39 -6.82 18.27
N PHE A 15 3.24 -5.80 18.09
CA PHE A 15 2.99 -4.45 18.61
C PHE A 15 1.64 -3.90 18.15
N LEU A 16 1.34 -4.00 16.85
CA LEU A 16 0.03 -3.59 16.33
C LEU A 16 -1.10 -4.41 16.95
N LEU A 17 -0.98 -5.73 17.04
CA LEU A 17 -2.03 -6.60 17.58
C LEU A 17 -2.34 -6.32 19.06
N VAL A 18 -1.34 -5.96 19.87
CA VAL A 18 -1.49 -5.68 21.30
C VAL A 18 -1.95 -4.25 21.54
N HIS A 19 -1.31 -3.26 20.91
CA HIS A 19 -1.48 -1.85 21.27
C HIS A 19 -2.35 -1.05 20.29
N ARG A 20 -2.48 -1.51 19.04
CA ARG A 20 -3.10 -0.79 17.92
C ARG A 20 -3.91 -1.72 17.00
N LYS A 21 -4.66 -2.66 17.57
CA LYS A 21 -5.35 -3.73 16.82
C LYS A 21 -6.31 -3.21 15.74
N HIS A 22 -6.92 -2.05 15.97
CA HIS A 22 -7.79 -1.40 15.01
C HIS A 22 -7.04 -1.05 13.71
N LEU A 23 -5.81 -0.54 13.80
CA LEU A 23 -4.99 -0.21 12.62
C LEU A 23 -4.69 -1.46 11.79
N TRP A 24 -4.36 -2.58 12.44
CA TRP A 24 -4.13 -3.83 11.71
C TRP A 24 -5.39 -4.30 10.98
N THR A 25 -6.54 -4.25 11.66
CA THR A 25 -7.84 -4.62 11.08
C THR A 25 -8.18 -3.73 9.88
N GLU A 26 -7.91 -2.44 10.00
CA GLU A 26 -8.17 -1.43 8.97
C GLU A 26 -7.29 -1.62 7.74
N VAL A 27 -5.97 -1.84 7.91
CA VAL A 27 -5.05 -2.14 6.80
C VAL A 27 -5.52 -3.41 6.05
N GLN A 28 -5.92 -4.45 6.78
CA GLN A 28 -6.46 -5.66 6.17
C GLN A 28 -7.76 -5.39 5.39
N ALA A 29 -8.65 -4.55 5.93
CA ALA A 29 -9.89 -4.16 5.28
C ALA A 29 -9.61 -3.39 3.99
N VAL A 30 -8.72 -2.38 4.02
CA VAL A 30 -8.29 -1.62 2.84
C VAL A 30 -7.77 -2.55 1.74
N ILE A 31 -6.85 -3.47 2.06
CA ILE A 31 -6.28 -4.41 1.07
C ILE A 31 -7.38 -5.28 0.44
N ARG A 32 -8.36 -5.73 1.23
CA ARG A 32 -9.48 -6.53 0.71
C ARG A 32 -10.38 -5.72 -0.21
N SER A 33 -10.63 -4.45 0.13
CA SER A 33 -11.51 -3.54 -0.61
C SER A 33 -10.96 -3.06 -1.95
N VAL A 34 -9.64 -3.13 -2.19
CA VAL A 34 -9.06 -2.79 -3.50
C VAL A 34 -9.58 -3.74 -4.58
N ASP A 35 -10.32 -3.21 -5.55
CA ASP A 35 -10.70 -3.91 -6.77
C ASP A 35 -9.53 -3.95 -7.76
N ALA A 36 -8.87 -5.10 -7.81
CA ALA A 36 -7.74 -5.30 -8.72
C ALA A 36 -8.17 -5.34 -10.19
N VAL A 37 -9.39 -5.78 -10.50
CA VAL A 37 -9.87 -5.90 -11.88
C VAL A 37 -10.05 -4.51 -12.49
N ALA A 38 -10.62 -3.57 -11.73
CA ALA A 38 -10.73 -2.16 -12.12
C ALA A 38 -9.36 -1.50 -12.38
N CYS A 39 -8.28 -2.01 -11.77
CA CYS A 39 -6.91 -1.49 -11.98
C CYS A 39 -6.21 -2.08 -13.21
N LYS A 40 -6.85 -2.98 -13.97
CA LYS A 40 -6.27 -3.61 -15.18
C LYS A 40 -6.48 -2.75 -16.43
N THR A 41 -5.89 -1.57 -16.44
CA THR A 41 -6.11 -0.53 -17.48
C THR A 41 -4.87 -0.25 -18.33
N LYS A 42 -3.68 -0.67 -17.90
CA LYS A 42 -2.41 -0.28 -18.53
C LYS A 42 -2.22 -1.08 -19.82
N VAL A 43 -2.21 -0.41 -20.97
CA VAL A 43 -1.75 -1.01 -22.22
C VAL A 43 -0.22 -1.00 -22.21
N SER A 44 0.40 -2.17 -22.41
CA SER A 44 1.87 -2.28 -22.43
C SER A 44 2.46 -1.73 -23.71
N GLU A 45 3.54 -0.96 -23.57
CA GLU A 45 4.38 -0.48 -24.67
C GLU A 45 5.71 -1.26 -24.78
N GLU A 46 5.94 -2.21 -23.88
CA GLU A 46 7.16 -3.00 -23.85
C GLU A 46 7.26 -3.90 -25.06
N LYS A 47 8.45 -4.01 -25.66
CA LYS A 47 8.68 -4.75 -26.90
C LYS A 47 8.14 -6.19 -26.86
N THR A 48 8.25 -6.87 -25.73
CA THR A 48 7.83 -8.28 -25.54
C THR A 48 6.34 -8.44 -25.23
N MET A 49 5.64 -7.36 -24.89
CA MET A 49 4.26 -7.39 -24.37
C MET A 49 3.35 -6.32 -24.99
N LYS A 50 3.78 -5.67 -26.07
CA LYS A 50 3.10 -4.53 -26.69
C LYS A 50 1.62 -4.82 -26.96
N GLY A 51 0.75 -3.89 -26.53
CA GLY A 51 -0.70 -3.99 -26.69
C GLY A 51 -1.42 -4.85 -25.65
N LYS A 52 -0.71 -5.60 -24.78
CA LYS A 52 -1.35 -6.36 -23.70
C LYS A 52 -1.90 -5.44 -22.63
N LEU A 53 -3.11 -5.76 -22.14
CA LEU A 53 -3.72 -5.08 -21.01
C LEU A 53 -3.19 -5.67 -19.69
N LEU A 54 -2.49 -4.84 -18.93
CA LEU A 54 -1.82 -5.17 -17.68
C LEU A 54 -2.43 -4.38 -16.52
N PHE A 55 -2.06 -4.78 -15.31
CA PHE A 55 -2.38 -4.00 -14.13
C PHE A 55 -1.56 -2.71 -14.08
N SER A 56 -2.24 -1.59 -13.82
CA SER A 56 -1.66 -0.27 -13.71
C SER A 56 -1.21 -0.01 -12.27
N PRO A 57 0.10 0.16 -12.01
CA PRO A 57 0.57 0.55 -10.69
C PRO A 57 0.01 1.90 -10.24
N LYS A 58 -0.24 2.82 -11.18
CA LYS A 58 -0.81 4.14 -10.88
C LYS A 58 -2.25 4.03 -10.36
N ASP A 59 -3.04 3.12 -10.92
CA ASP A 59 -4.43 2.95 -10.49
C ASP A 59 -4.51 2.18 -9.17
N PHE A 60 -3.61 1.22 -8.94
CA PHE A 60 -3.46 0.64 -7.61
C PHE A 60 -3.12 1.70 -6.58
N ASN A 61 -2.10 2.53 -6.81
CA ASN A 61 -1.71 3.58 -5.88
C ASN A 61 -2.87 4.54 -5.58
N ARG A 62 -3.63 4.92 -6.62
CA ARG A 62 -4.83 5.75 -6.46
C ARG A 62 -5.91 5.06 -5.62
N SER A 63 -6.21 3.79 -5.90
CA SER A 63 -7.22 3.03 -5.16
C SER A 63 -6.83 2.88 -3.68
N PHE A 64 -5.56 2.56 -3.40
CA PHE A 64 -5.05 2.52 -2.04
C PHE A 64 -5.13 3.89 -1.35
N GLN A 65 -4.72 4.96 -2.03
CA GLN A 65 -4.79 6.32 -1.50
C GLN A 65 -6.23 6.68 -1.09
N GLN A 66 -7.20 6.49 -1.99
CA GLN A 66 -8.61 6.80 -1.71
C GLN A 66 -9.17 6.02 -0.52
N LEU A 67 -8.85 4.72 -0.44
CA LEU A 67 -9.31 3.87 0.65
C LEU A 67 -8.64 4.23 1.99
N LEU A 68 -7.36 4.59 1.98
CA LEU A 68 -6.64 5.04 3.17
C LEU A 68 -7.15 6.41 3.65
N GLU A 69 -7.33 7.36 2.75
CA GLU A 69 -7.90 8.68 3.05
C GLU A 69 -9.33 8.57 3.61
N ALA A 70 -10.15 7.67 3.08
CA ALA A 70 -11.47 7.37 3.63
C ALA A 70 -11.42 6.84 5.07
N ASN A 71 -10.32 6.20 5.46
CA ASN A 71 -10.02 5.77 6.82
C ASN A 71 -9.17 6.81 7.60
N ARG A 72 -9.16 8.07 7.16
CA ARG A 72 -8.51 9.22 7.82
C ARG A 72 -6.99 9.12 7.92
N TRP A 73 -6.34 8.32 7.06
CA TRP A 73 -4.90 8.40 6.88
C TRP A 73 -4.57 9.69 6.12
N SER A 74 -3.56 10.40 6.57
CA SER A 74 -3.11 11.64 5.96
C SER A 74 -1.60 11.67 5.82
N GLU A 75 -1.12 12.54 4.95
CA GLU A 75 0.31 12.86 4.87
C GLU A 75 0.81 13.38 6.23
N SER A 76 2.03 12.98 6.57
CA SER A 76 2.76 13.48 7.74
C SER A 76 4.21 13.75 7.35
N ARG A 77 4.76 14.87 7.81
CA ARG A 77 6.12 15.32 7.49
C ARG A 77 6.89 15.62 8.77
N VAL A 78 8.08 15.04 8.87
CA VAL A 78 8.99 15.23 10.01
C VAL A 78 10.27 15.88 9.49
N ASN A 79 10.67 17.00 10.11
CA ASN A 79 11.93 17.68 9.82
C ASN A 79 12.97 17.30 10.87
N TYR A 80 14.20 17.05 10.44
CA TYR A 80 15.33 16.79 11.33
C TYR A 80 16.61 17.40 10.74
N TRP A 81 17.57 17.69 11.62
CA TRP A 81 18.87 18.23 11.24
C TRP A 81 19.89 17.10 11.22
N VAL A 82 20.78 17.12 10.24
CA VAL A 82 21.88 16.16 10.11
C VAL A 82 23.21 16.90 10.23
N THR A 83 24.21 16.21 10.76
CA THR A 83 25.61 16.67 10.79
C THR A 83 26.51 15.52 10.35
N ALA A 84 27.73 15.83 9.92
CA ALA A 84 28.74 14.81 9.63
C ALA A 84 29.09 14.04 10.92
N GLU A 85 29.36 12.74 10.77
CA GLU A 85 30.04 11.95 11.80
C GLU A 85 31.54 12.33 11.78
N GLU A 86 32.13 12.62 12.94
CA GLU A 86 33.58 12.86 13.11
C GLU A 86 34.39 11.57 12.99
#